data_AF-T1JEP3-F1
#
_entry.id   AF-T1JEP3-F1
#
_cell.length_a   1.000
_cell.length_b   1.000
_cell.length_c   1.000
_cell.angle_alpha   90.00
_cell.angle_beta   90.00
_cell.angle_gamma   90.00
#
_symmetry.space_group_name_H-M   'P 1'
#
loop_
_entity.id
_entity.type
_entity.pdbx_description
1 polymer ?
#
loop_
_entity_poly.entity_id
_entity_poly.type
_entity_poly.pdbx_seq_one_letter_code
_entity_poly.pdbx_strand_id
1 'polypeptide(L)'
;MHHHKDKHHHVEEDKKVDDILDQLDLIEQDDKIDDENMVVGGYDDQPKNLGFGIRKIQKDCEKDSDECRTPRPQYSQSISLTSLADSHSVLDPCANHHCSTGKQCDIDDEGKPTCVCIRKCPEEVDIRRKVCSNFNDTWDNDCELYRMRCLCDAGSEHCLKHKYKHAHVDYYGACRDIESCSEDEMADFPRRMREWLFNVMKDMADRNELDQTYLAMEREAEKSIAHKWVNAVIWKFCDLDTHPHDRSVSRHELFPIRAPLMAMEHCIAPFLDGCDANDDHHITLLEWGSCLGLEEVFHDHLHPGRKSPKPFEPEEEEMQDGCISGKQFHNYFYDGSHAPLILNPVYMLIIDCRDEEDYNRGHILTAHWFASQDLHDPSLDLGQYSLIILYNQDGSAPPGASIWQLQRTLTDTGKKLEPVIIYGGFAGIAKNFPYMITKLELTVEERASQIDWYPSVIVDNTLYLGRSDQARNRTIVETLGITHVINLTSNPEQIFPDVTYLCYPVTNSKDGTLLHYFSEICKRIEGAINSGGRVLVHCNNGVNAGATVVISYLMYQKACTVEDAHYYVKALRPIIQPNEHYLKELSEFEAALFGRKITSIDDLWF
;
A
#
# COMPACT_ATOMS: atom_id res chain seq x y z
N MET A 1 18.91 63.31 13.73
CA MET A 1 18.33 64.21 12.71
C MET A 1 17.43 63.34 11.84
N HIS A 2 16.10 63.43 12.01
CA HIS A 2 15.17 64.14 11.09
C HIS A 2 15.20 63.55 9.66
N HIS A 3 14.12 63.23 8.96
CA HIS A 3 12.66 63.28 9.18
C HIS A 3 12.02 62.70 7.88
N HIS A 4 10.90 61.97 8.01
CA HIS A 4 9.68 62.06 7.17
C HIS A 4 9.67 61.90 5.62
N LYS A 5 8.77 61.00 5.17
CA LYS A 5 7.51 61.24 4.38
C LYS A 5 7.36 60.45 3.05
N ASP A 6 6.38 59.53 3.09
CA ASP A 6 5.21 59.34 2.21
C ASP A 6 5.23 59.88 0.77
N LYS A 7 4.82 59.03 -0.20
CA LYS A 7 3.51 59.16 -0.85
C LYS A 7 3.16 58.00 -1.82
N HIS A 8 1.89 57.60 -1.72
CA HIS A 8 1.09 56.75 -2.60
C HIS A 8 1.05 57.16 -4.08
N HIS A 9 0.88 56.16 -4.95
CA HIS A 9 -0.05 56.22 -6.09
C HIS A 9 -0.78 54.87 -6.28
N HIS A 10 -2.11 54.96 -6.26
CA HIS A 10 -3.12 53.93 -6.56
C HIS A 10 -3.89 54.46 -7.77
N VAL A 11 -4.03 53.68 -8.84
CA VAL A 11 -5.13 53.64 -9.84
C VAL A 11 -4.95 52.27 -10.56
N GLU A 12 -5.70 51.19 -10.31
CA GLU A 12 -7.10 50.81 -10.63
C GLU A 12 -7.47 50.72 -12.12
N GLU A 13 -8.11 49.59 -12.49
CA GLU A 13 -8.88 49.19 -13.69
C GLU A 13 -8.37 47.83 -14.24
N ASP A 14 -8.86 46.65 -13.86
CA ASP A 14 -10.22 46.07 -13.85
C ASP A 14 -10.86 45.89 -15.24
N LYS A 15 -10.83 44.66 -15.80
CA LYS A 15 -12.00 43.87 -16.24
C LYS A 15 -11.69 42.69 -17.18
N LYS A 16 -12.16 41.50 -16.74
CA LYS A 16 -12.93 40.45 -17.46
C LYS A 16 -12.28 39.81 -18.70
N VAL A 17 -12.35 38.49 -18.90
CA VAL A 17 -13.57 37.73 -19.24
C VAL A 17 -13.32 36.23 -19.03
N ASP A 18 -14.34 35.55 -18.50
CA ASP A 18 -14.55 34.10 -18.36
C ASP A 18 -14.55 33.33 -19.71
N ASP A 19 -14.71 32.01 -19.62
CA ASP A 19 -14.94 31.00 -20.67
C ASP A 19 -13.63 30.40 -21.26
N ILE A 20 -13.43 29.07 -21.38
CA ILE A 20 -14.35 27.99 -21.73
C ILE A 20 -13.84 26.66 -21.11
N LEU A 21 -14.68 26.04 -20.26
CA LEU A 21 -14.80 24.58 -20.19
C LEU A 21 -15.58 24.14 -21.43
N ASP A 22 -15.02 23.28 -22.28
CA ASP A 22 -15.76 22.38 -23.17
C ASP A 22 -14.77 21.57 -24.03
N GLN A 23 -14.83 20.24 -23.90
CA GLN A 23 -14.69 19.21 -24.95
C GLN A 23 -14.09 17.92 -24.38
N LEU A 24 -14.91 17.20 -23.61
CA LEU A 24 -15.04 15.75 -23.74
C LEU A 24 -16.23 15.51 -24.67
N ASP A 25 -16.02 14.79 -25.78
CA ASP A 25 -16.86 13.65 -26.20
C ASP A 25 -16.57 13.21 -27.64
N LEU A 26 -16.86 11.92 -27.86
CA LEU A 26 -16.95 11.14 -29.11
C LEU A 26 -15.69 10.36 -29.51
N ILE A 27 -15.68 9.05 -29.19
CA ILE A 27 -16.24 8.01 -30.07
C ILE A 27 -16.63 6.79 -29.24
N GLU A 28 -17.88 6.40 -29.39
CA GLU A 28 -18.55 5.20 -28.91
C GLU A 28 -18.50 4.09 -29.98
N GLN A 29 -18.65 2.83 -29.52
CA GLN A 29 -19.12 1.62 -30.23
C GLN A 29 -18.11 0.79 -31.06
N ASP A 30 -17.84 -0.44 -30.61
CA ASP A 30 -18.60 -1.60 -31.08
C ASP A 30 -18.38 -2.85 -30.21
N ASP A 31 -19.50 -3.40 -29.71
CA ASP A 31 -19.64 -4.70 -29.07
C ASP A 31 -19.50 -5.84 -30.10
N LYS A 32 -18.77 -6.92 -29.75
CA LYS A 32 -19.15 -8.29 -30.13
C LYS A 32 -18.76 -9.30 -29.05
N ILE A 33 -19.82 -9.89 -28.49
CA ILE A 33 -19.86 -11.09 -27.67
C ILE A 33 -19.68 -12.31 -28.57
N ASP A 34 -18.82 -13.25 -28.18
CA ASP A 34 -18.96 -14.66 -28.53
C ASP A 34 -18.64 -15.49 -27.27
N ASP A 35 -19.65 -16.24 -26.83
CA ASP A 35 -19.63 -17.21 -25.73
C ASP A 35 -18.91 -18.52 -26.13
N GLU A 36 -18.64 -19.34 -25.11
CA GLU A 36 -18.17 -20.74 -25.12
C GLU A 36 -16.65 -20.99 -24.95
N ASN A 37 -16.19 -21.11 -23.70
CA ASN A 37 -15.91 -22.44 -23.13
C ASN A 37 -15.52 -22.38 -21.64
N MET A 38 -16.33 -23.07 -20.84
CA MET A 38 -16.15 -23.34 -19.42
C MET A 38 -15.17 -24.50 -19.23
N VAL A 39 -14.01 -24.25 -18.61
CA VAL A 39 -13.16 -25.31 -18.05
C VAL A 39 -12.79 -24.93 -16.61
N VAL A 40 -13.13 -25.86 -15.72
CA VAL A 40 -12.92 -25.83 -14.28
C VAL A 40 -11.48 -26.24 -13.95
N GLY A 41 -10.82 -25.48 -13.07
CA GLY A 41 -9.80 -26.00 -12.15
C GLY A 41 -8.45 -25.29 -12.16
N GLY A 42 -8.06 -24.73 -11.00
CA GLY A 42 -6.69 -24.35 -10.70
C GLY A 42 -6.59 -23.22 -9.67
N TYR A 43 -6.44 -23.56 -8.39
CA TYR A 43 -5.98 -22.65 -7.35
C TYR A 43 -4.51 -22.29 -7.64
N ASP A 44 -4.24 -21.06 -8.07
CA ASP A 44 -3.07 -20.26 -7.69
C ASP A 44 -3.21 -18.86 -8.33
N ASP A 45 -3.59 -17.85 -7.56
CA ASP A 45 -3.55 -16.45 -8.02
C ASP A 45 -3.18 -15.55 -6.83
N GLN A 46 -1.89 -15.24 -6.72
CA GLN A 46 -1.42 -14.10 -5.94
C GLN A 46 -1.72 -12.81 -6.73
N PRO A 47 -2.48 -11.85 -6.19
CA PRO A 47 -2.87 -10.66 -6.94
C PRO A 47 -1.74 -9.62 -7.00
N LYS A 48 -1.01 -9.59 -8.12
CA LYS A 48 0.08 -8.65 -8.45
C LYS A 48 -0.35 -7.19 -8.74
N ASN A 49 -1.46 -6.69 -8.20
CA ASN A 49 -1.95 -5.34 -8.55
C ASN A 49 -2.80 -4.64 -7.45
N LEU A 50 -2.52 -4.88 -6.17
CA LEU A 50 -3.28 -4.25 -5.08
C LEU A 50 -2.96 -2.75 -4.85
N GLY A 51 -1.75 -2.28 -5.19
CA GLY A 51 -1.24 -0.96 -4.78
C GLY A 51 -1.98 0.26 -5.35
N PHE A 52 -2.37 0.22 -6.62
CA PHE A 52 -3.20 1.26 -7.25
C PHE A 52 -4.66 1.19 -6.77
N GLY A 53 -5.12 -0.03 -6.47
CA GLY A 53 -6.45 -0.29 -5.91
C GLY A 53 -6.61 0.31 -4.52
N ILE A 54 -5.63 0.13 -3.62
CA ILE A 54 -5.72 0.58 -2.22
C ILE A 54 -5.91 2.10 -2.11
N ARG A 55 -5.21 2.92 -2.91
CA ARG A 55 -5.39 4.39 -2.85
C ARG A 55 -6.74 4.86 -3.40
N LYS A 56 -7.27 4.14 -4.39
CA LYS A 56 -8.60 4.41 -4.92
C LYS A 56 -9.65 4.01 -3.86
N ILE A 57 -9.50 2.82 -3.31
CA ILE A 57 -10.30 2.30 -2.19
C ILE A 57 -10.30 3.27 -1.01
N GLN A 58 -9.16 3.82 -0.60
CA GLN A 58 -9.08 4.80 0.49
C GLN A 58 -9.91 6.06 0.23
N LYS A 59 -9.85 6.62 -0.99
CA LYS A 59 -10.67 7.79 -1.36
C LYS A 59 -12.16 7.46 -1.46
N ASP A 60 -12.48 6.27 -1.96
CA ASP A 60 -13.84 5.78 -2.06
C ASP A 60 -14.41 5.52 -0.64
N CYS A 61 -13.60 5.01 0.30
CA CYS A 61 -13.95 4.88 1.72
C CYS A 61 -14.33 6.23 2.36
N GLU A 62 -13.53 7.27 2.13
CA GLU A 62 -13.79 8.61 2.66
C GLU A 62 -15.12 9.16 2.14
N LYS A 63 -15.35 9.03 0.83
CA LYS A 63 -16.59 9.46 0.18
C LYS A 63 -17.81 8.70 0.72
N ASP A 64 -17.73 7.38 0.81
CA ASP A 64 -18.82 6.53 1.30
C ASP A 64 -19.11 6.80 2.79
N SER A 65 -18.08 7.11 3.59
CA SER A 65 -18.25 7.52 5.00
C SER A 65 -18.93 8.89 5.15
N ASP A 66 -18.71 9.80 4.20
CA ASP A 66 -19.41 11.10 4.17
C ASP A 66 -20.89 10.93 3.79
N GLU A 67 -21.22 9.90 3.01
CA GLU A 67 -22.59 9.52 2.60
C GLU A 67 -23.41 8.87 3.75
N CYS A 68 -22.80 8.36 4.83
CA CYS A 68 -23.56 7.83 5.99
C CYS A 68 -24.51 8.89 6.61
N ARG A 69 -24.41 10.18 6.27
CA ARG A 69 -25.27 11.26 6.79
C ARG A 69 -26.68 11.32 6.16
N THR A 70 -26.94 10.60 5.07
CA THR A 70 -28.25 10.65 4.41
C THR A 70 -29.22 9.64 5.03
N PRO A 71 -30.35 10.08 5.64
CA PRO A 71 -31.32 9.14 6.21
C PRO A 71 -31.93 8.26 5.11
N ARG A 72 -32.04 6.94 5.36
CA ARG A 72 -32.82 6.05 4.49
C ARG A 72 -34.26 6.59 4.38
N PRO A 73 -34.86 6.63 3.18
CA PRO A 73 -36.30 6.78 3.09
C PRO A 73 -36.95 5.61 3.84
N GLN A 74 -37.73 5.91 4.87
CA GLN A 74 -38.52 4.90 5.55
C GLN A 74 -39.42 4.22 4.53
N TYR A 75 -39.25 2.91 4.32
CA TYR A 75 -40.20 2.08 3.60
C TYR A 75 -41.51 2.07 4.40
N SER A 76 -42.37 3.06 4.15
CA SER A 76 -43.76 3.00 4.60
C SER A 76 -44.42 1.86 3.84
N GLN A 77 -44.71 0.77 4.55
CA GLN A 77 -45.59 -0.26 4.02
C GLN A 77 -46.94 0.39 3.73
N SER A 78 -47.26 0.56 2.44
CA SER A 78 -48.56 1.02 2.01
C SER A 78 -49.61 -0.06 2.31
N ILE A 79 -50.18 -0.02 3.52
CA ILE A 79 -51.42 -0.75 3.80
C ILE A 79 -52.54 0.04 3.13
N SER A 80 -53.07 -0.53 2.04
CA SER A 80 -54.25 -0.02 1.37
C SER A 80 -55.47 -0.27 2.26
N LEU A 81 -56.05 0.80 2.80
CA LEU A 81 -57.39 0.78 3.39
C LEU A 81 -58.27 1.79 2.66
N THR A 82 -59.04 1.27 1.71
CA THR A 82 -60.14 1.99 1.08
C THR A 82 -61.27 2.23 2.07
N SER A 83 -61.60 3.51 2.25
CA SER A 83 -62.93 4.10 2.49
C SER A 83 -63.76 3.56 3.66
N LEU A 84 -63.99 4.42 4.65
CA LEU A 84 -65.33 4.80 5.13
C LEU A 84 -65.24 6.19 5.77
N ALA A 85 -65.95 7.16 5.19
CA ALA A 85 -66.14 8.50 5.74
C ALA A 85 -67.27 8.47 6.78
N ASP A 86 -67.01 8.92 8.01
CA ASP A 86 -67.76 9.99 8.70
C ASP A 86 -67.29 10.16 10.16
N SER A 87 -67.52 11.37 10.69
CA SER A 87 -67.36 11.84 12.08
C SER A 87 -66.02 12.49 12.47
N HIS A 88 -66.13 13.67 13.08
CA HIS A 88 -65.07 14.53 13.60
C HIS A 88 -63.92 13.75 14.27
N SER A 89 -62.78 13.60 13.59
CA SER A 89 -61.58 13.00 14.19
C SER A 89 -60.76 14.08 14.90
N VAL A 90 -60.80 14.08 16.23
CA VAL A 90 -59.72 14.64 17.04
C VAL A 90 -58.43 13.97 16.55
N LEU A 91 -57.47 14.75 16.06
CA LEU A 91 -56.12 14.23 15.75
C LEU A 91 -55.59 13.59 17.04
N ASP A 92 -55.37 12.27 17.02
CA ASP A 92 -54.75 11.57 18.14
C ASP A 92 -53.35 12.18 18.39
N PRO A 93 -53.14 12.86 19.53
CA PRO A 93 -51.86 13.50 19.85
C PRO A 93 -50.69 12.51 19.88
N CYS A 94 -50.96 11.21 20.02
CA CYS A 94 -49.97 10.15 20.03
C CYS A 94 -49.65 9.56 18.65
N ALA A 95 -50.40 9.88 17.60
CA ALA A 95 -50.25 9.24 16.28
C ALA A 95 -48.85 9.42 15.65
N ASN A 96 -48.18 10.56 15.91
CA ASN A 96 -46.85 10.87 15.41
C ASN A 96 -45.83 11.10 16.54
N HIS A 97 -46.15 10.71 17.78
CA HIS A 97 -45.26 10.90 18.94
C HIS A 97 -44.48 9.61 19.23
N HIS A 98 -43.21 9.57 18.81
CA HIS A 98 -42.35 8.41 19.05
C HIS A 98 -41.81 8.37 20.48
N CYS A 99 -41.92 7.22 21.12
CA CYS A 99 -41.40 6.96 22.46
C CYS A 99 -40.21 5.99 22.39
N SER A 100 -39.26 6.16 23.32
CA SER A 100 -38.10 5.25 23.45
C SER A 100 -38.55 3.82 23.78
N THR A 101 -37.70 2.83 23.48
CA THR A 101 -37.96 1.41 23.74
C THR A 101 -38.47 1.15 25.17
N GLY A 102 -39.50 0.32 25.31
CA GLY A 102 -40.15 0.03 26.59
C GLY A 102 -41.18 1.07 27.05
N LYS A 103 -41.39 2.14 26.27
CA LYS A 103 -42.42 3.17 26.52
C LYS A 103 -43.46 3.19 25.41
N GLN A 104 -44.67 3.61 25.77
CA GLN A 104 -45.79 3.90 24.88
C GLN A 104 -46.24 5.34 25.07
N CYS A 105 -46.81 5.93 24.03
CA CYS A 105 -47.42 7.25 24.15
C CYS A 105 -48.74 7.15 24.92
N ASP A 106 -48.96 8.13 25.79
CA ASP A 106 -50.16 8.33 26.59
C ASP A 106 -50.45 9.82 26.70
N ILE A 107 -51.70 10.19 26.89
CA ILE A 107 -52.12 11.60 26.93
C ILE A 107 -52.21 12.02 28.40
N ASP A 108 -51.49 13.09 28.78
CA ASP A 108 -51.55 13.63 30.13
C ASP A 108 -52.84 14.42 30.40
N ASP A 109 -53.03 14.87 31.65
CA ASP A 109 -54.23 15.61 32.08
C ASP A 109 -54.42 16.96 31.35
N GLU A 110 -53.38 17.46 30.67
CA GLU A 110 -53.38 18.69 29.89
C GLU A 110 -53.66 18.44 28.39
N GLY A 111 -53.85 17.18 27.99
CA GLY A 111 -54.10 16.80 26.61
C GLY A 111 -52.83 16.68 25.75
N LYS A 112 -51.65 16.63 26.37
CA LYS A 112 -50.36 16.56 25.69
C LYS A 112 -49.84 15.12 25.65
N PRO A 113 -49.22 14.67 24.54
CA PRO A 113 -48.61 13.35 24.47
C PRO A 113 -47.37 13.26 25.38
N THR A 114 -47.29 12.18 26.15
CA THR A 114 -46.19 11.84 27.06
C THR A 114 -45.81 10.37 26.91
N CYS A 115 -44.56 10.02 27.19
CA CYS A 115 -44.10 8.63 27.09
C CYS A 115 -44.10 7.96 28.46
N VAL A 116 -45.01 7.01 28.67
CA VAL A 116 -45.11 6.19 29.88
C VAL A 116 -44.63 4.76 29.60
N CYS A 117 -44.29 3.99 30.64
CA CYS A 117 -43.90 2.59 30.44
C CYS A 117 -45.04 1.78 29.82
N ILE A 118 -44.69 0.82 28.95
CA ILE A 118 -45.68 -0.07 28.31
C ILE A 118 -46.51 -0.77 29.39
N ARG A 119 -47.84 -0.70 29.26
CA ARG A 119 -48.74 -1.23 30.29
C ARG A 119 -48.81 -2.75 30.25
N LYS A 120 -48.90 -3.33 29.05
CA LYS A 120 -48.99 -4.75 28.79
C LYS A 120 -48.31 -5.09 27.46
N CYS A 121 -47.44 -6.08 27.44
CA CYS A 121 -46.87 -6.60 26.20
C CYS A 121 -47.73 -7.72 25.60
N PRO A 122 -47.60 -7.98 24.29
CA PRO A 122 -48.21 -9.15 23.65
C PRO A 122 -47.74 -10.45 24.32
N GLU A 123 -48.64 -11.42 24.45
CA GLU A 123 -48.27 -12.77 24.86
C GLU A 123 -47.56 -13.46 23.68
N GLU A 124 -46.39 -14.03 23.93
CA GLU A 124 -45.59 -14.70 22.92
C GLU A 124 -45.42 -16.18 23.27
N VAL A 125 -45.74 -17.04 22.31
CA VAL A 125 -45.74 -18.50 22.48
C VAL A 125 -44.58 -19.16 21.73
N ASP A 126 -43.98 -18.47 20.75
CA ASP A 126 -42.82 -18.98 20.03
C ASP A 126 -41.56 -18.82 20.88
N ILE A 127 -40.93 -19.95 21.23
CA ILE A 127 -39.69 -20.01 22.01
C ILE A 127 -38.57 -19.20 21.33
N ARG A 128 -38.58 -19.08 19.99
CA ARG A 128 -37.57 -18.33 19.24
C ARG A 128 -37.70 -16.81 19.39
N ARG A 129 -38.85 -16.32 19.86
CA ARG A 129 -39.13 -14.90 20.10
C ARG A 129 -38.93 -14.47 21.56
N LYS A 130 -38.60 -15.42 22.43
CA LYS A 130 -38.05 -15.13 23.76
C LYS A 130 -36.73 -14.37 23.62
N VAL A 131 -36.25 -13.78 24.70
CA VAL A 131 -34.96 -13.10 24.72
C VAL A 131 -34.17 -13.46 25.97
N CYS A 132 -32.86 -13.57 25.82
CA CYS A 132 -31.95 -13.63 26.95
C CYS A 132 -31.45 -12.20 27.25
N SER A 133 -31.50 -11.82 28.52
CA SER A 133 -30.95 -10.54 28.96
C SER A 133 -29.47 -10.65 29.31
N ASN A 134 -28.77 -9.51 29.34
CA ASN A 134 -27.39 -9.39 29.81
C ASN A 134 -27.15 -9.87 31.27
N PHE A 135 -28.21 -10.21 32.00
CA PHE A 135 -28.16 -10.81 33.34
C PHE A 135 -28.39 -12.32 33.34
N ASN A 136 -28.37 -12.96 32.16
CA ASN A 136 -28.66 -14.37 31.94
C ASN A 136 -30.07 -14.80 32.42
N ASP A 137 -31.03 -13.86 32.39
CA ASP A 137 -32.45 -14.14 32.66
C ASP A 137 -33.22 -14.20 31.34
N THR A 138 -34.05 -15.23 31.17
CA THR A 138 -34.92 -15.40 29.99
C THR A 138 -36.23 -14.65 30.16
N TRP A 139 -36.64 -13.93 29.13
CA TRP A 139 -37.89 -13.17 29.05
C TRP A 139 -38.77 -13.67 27.91
N ASP A 140 -40.08 -13.49 28.04
CA ASP A 140 -41.05 -13.99 27.05
C ASP A 140 -40.93 -13.29 25.70
N ASN A 141 -40.55 -12.01 25.71
CA ASN A 141 -40.18 -11.23 24.53
C ASN A 141 -39.37 -10.00 24.97
N ASP A 142 -38.82 -9.30 23.99
CA ASP A 142 -38.10 -8.04 24.14
C ASP A 142 -38.96 -6.93 24.78
N CYS A 143 -40.25 -6.87 24.44
CA CYS A 143 -41.17 -5.90 25.04
C CYS A 143 -41.21 -6.03 26.57
N GLU A 144 -41.36 -7.23 27.13
CA GLU A 144 -41.41 -7.42 28.59
C GLU A 144 -40.10 -7.03 29.28
N LEU A 145 -38.95 -7.30 28.64
CA LEU A 145 -37.64 -6.90 29.15
C LEU A 145 -37.51 -5.36 29.21
N TYR A 146 -37.81 -4.68 28.11
CA TYR A 146 -37.69 -3.22 28.04
C TYR A 146 -38.76 -2.51 28.88
N ARG A 147 -39.96 -3.10 29.00
CA ARG A 147 -40.98 -2.67 29.95
C ARG A 147 -40.45 -2.74 31.38
N MET A 148 -39.80 -3.85 31.76
CA MET A 148 -39.19 -3.98 33.09
C MET A 148 -38.09 -2.93 33.32
N ARG A 149 -37.23 -2.71 32.32
CA ARG A 149 -36.22 -1.64 32.38
C ARG A 149 -36.86 -0.29 32.66
N CYS A 150 -37.90 0.07 31.90
CA CYS A 150 -38.62 1.33 32.09
C CYS A 150 -39.22 1.46 33.49
N LEU A 151 -39.87 0.42 34.01
CA LEU A 151 -40.46 0.42 35.34
C LEU A 151 -39.39 0.61 36.43
N CYS A 152 -38.23 -0.02 36.28
CA CYS A 152 -37.11 0.11 37.20
C CYS A 152 -36.41 1.47 37.09
N ASP A 153 -36.25 2.01 35.89
CA ASP A 153 -35.74 3.37 35.65
C ASP A 153 -36.65 4.44 36.28
N ALA A 154 -37.97 4.25 36.19
CA ALA A 154 -38.97 5.14 36.78
C ALA A 154 -39.16 4.98 38.30
N GLY A 155 -38.46 4.04 38.95
CA GLY A 155 -38.63 3.77 40.38
C GLY A 155 -40.01 3.24 40.75
N SER A 156 -40.70 2.58 39.82
CA SER A 156 -42.03 2.03 40.04
C SER A 156 -42.00 0.90 41.08
N GLU A 157 -43.08 0.77 41.88
CA GLU A 157 -43.29 -0.38 42.76
C GLU A 157 -43.37 -1.71 42.01
N HIS A 158 -43.68 -1.68 40.71
CA HIS A 158 -43.72 -2.85 39.84
C HIS A 158 -42.34 -3.27 39.30
N CYS A 159 -41.27 -2.57 39.66
CA CYS A 159 -39.90 -3.02 39.38
C CYS A 159 -39.57 -4.27 40.19
N LEU A 160 -39.28 -5.38 39.52
CA LEU A 160 -38.95 -6.65 40.21
C LEU A 160 -37.63 -6.56 40.98
N LYS A 161 -36.59 -5.99 40.36
CA LYS A 161 -35.24 -5.86 40.94
C LYS A 161 -34.54 -4.65 40.34
N HIS A 162 -33.83 -3.88 41.18
CA HIS A 162 -33.06 -2.72 40.74
C HIS A 162 -31.99 -3.04 39.67
N LYS A 163 -31.53 -4.30 39.58
CA LYS A 163 -30.58 -4.71 38.53
C LYS A 163 -31.12 -4.48 37.11
N TYR A 164 -32.43 -4.53 36.91
CA TYR A 164 -33.02 -4.39 35.58
C TYR A 164 -33.05 -2.96 35.04
N LYS A 165 -32.60 -1.98 35.82
CA LYS A 165 -32.44 -0.58 35.38
C LYS A 165 -31.56 -0.46 34.11
N HIS A 166 -30.58 -1.36 33.96
CA HIS A 166 -29.69 -1.40 32.80
C HIS A 166 -29.87 -2.69 31.97
N ALA A 167 -31.05 -3.31 32.07
CA ALA A 167 -31.34 -4.53 31.32
C ALA A 167 -31.48 -4.24 29.82
N HIS A 168 -30.86 -5.10 29.01
CA HIS A 168 -30.98 -5.10 27.57
C HIS A 168 -30.96 -6.54 27.05
N VAL A 169 -31.48 -6.73 25.84
CA VAL A 169 -31.41 -8.02 25.17
C VAL A 169 -29.94 -8.28 24.85
N ASP A 170 -29.43 -9.45 25.23
CA ASP A 170 -28.11 -9.92 24.82
C ASP A 170 -28.22 -10.71 23.51
N TYR A 171 -29.20 -11.63 23.42
CA TYR A 171 -29.56 -12.34 22.19
C TYR A 171 -31.02 -12.84 22.19
N TYR A 172 -31.55 -13.14 21.00
CA TYR A 172 -32.88 -13.74 20.83
C TYR A 172 -32.86 -15.25 21.09
N GLY A 173 -33.92 -15.74 21.73
CA GLY A 173 -34.06 -17.10 22.25
C GLY A 173 -34.01 -17.15 23.78
N ALA A 174 -34.22 -18.34 24.33
CA ALA A 174 -34.04 -18.56 25.77
C ALA A 174 -32.54 -18.56 26.14
N CYS A 175 -32.24 -18.19 27.38
CA CYS A 175 -30.88 -18.22 27.88
C CYS A 175 -30.29 -19.63 27.84
N ARG A 176 -29.01 -19.73 27.53
CA ARG A 176 -28.25 -20.97 27.37
C ARG A 176 -26.82 -20.74 27.79
N ASP A 177 -26.10 -21.81 28.08
CA ASP A 177 -24.68 -21.74 28.38
C ASP A 177 -23.91 -21.43 27.08
N ILE A 178 -23.21 -20.30 27.08
CA ILE A 178 -22.32 -19.86 26.00
C ILE A 178 -20.89 -20.18 26.43
N GLU A 179 -20.16 -20.94 25.61
CA GLU A 179 -18.76 -21.29 25.88
C GLU A 179 -17.86 -20.04 25.83
N SER A 180 -16.64 -20.12 26.35
CA SER A 180 -15.67 -19.02 26.24
C SER A 180 -14.92 -19.08 24.91
N CYS A 181 -14.74 -17.94 24.23
CA CYS A 181 -13.95 -17.90 22.98
C CYS A 181 -12.48 -18.23 23.24
N SER A 182 -11.94 -19.21 22.52
CA SER A 182 -10.52 -19.56 22.61
C SER A 182 -9.63 -18.57 21.85
N GLU A 183 -8.34 -18.54 22.16
CA GLU A 183 -7.37 -17.66 21.47
C GLU A 183 -7.30 -17.95 19.96
N ASP A 184 -7.31 -19.23 19.58
CA ASP A 184 -7.29 -19.66 18.18
C ASP A 184 -8.57 -19.23 17.42
N GLU A 185 -9.73 -19.35 18.06
CA GLU A 185 -11.00 -18.89 17.49
C GLU A 185 -11.02 -17.37 17.33
N MET A 186 -10.54 -16.64 18.34
CA MET A 186 -10.47 -15.17 18.30
C MET A 186 -9.53 -14.67 17.20
N ALA A 187 -8.41 -15.36 16.95
CA ALA A 187 -7.48 -15.00 15.87
C ALA A 187 -8.12 -15.14 14.47
N ASP A 188 -8.99 -16.13 14.26
CA ASP A 188 -9.69 -16.34 12.97
C ASP A 188 -11.02 -15.56 12.87
N PHE A 189 -11.57 -15.09 14.00
CA PHE A 189 -12.87 -14.46 14.08
C PHE A 189 -13.03 -13.20 13.19
N PRO A 190 -12.09 -12.23 13.16
CA PRO A 190 -12.18 -11.05 12.30
C PRO A 190 -12.42 -11.39 10.83
N ARG A 191 -11.76 -12.44 10.33
CA ARG A 191 -11.88 -12.90 8.94
C ARG A 191 -13.26 -13.43 8.63
N ARG A 192 -13.81 -14.26 9.51
CA ARG A 192 -15.15 -14.81 9.31
C ARG A 192 -16.22 -13.75 9.45
N MET A 193 -16.01 -12.79 10.34
CA MET A 193 -16.92 -11.67 10.53
C MET A 193 -17.05 -10.84 9.24
N ARG A 194 -15.92 -10.43 8.61
CA ARG A 194 -15.98 -9.71 7.32
C ARG A 194 -16.59 -10.53 6.18
N GLU A 195 -16.32 -11.84 6.15
CA GLU A 195 -16.94 -12.76 5.19
C GLU A 195 -18.45 -12.84 5.38
N TRP A 196 -18.90 -12.92 6.63
CA TRP A 196 -20.31 -12.92 6.97
C TRP A 196 -20.99 -11.60 6.57
N LEU A 197 -20.39 -10.45 6.88
CA LEU A 197 -20.94 -9.14 6.52
C LEU A 197 -21.19 -9.02 5.01
N PHE A 198 -20.23 -9.47 4.19
CA PHE A 198 -20.39 -9.48 2.75
C PHE A 198 -21.55 -10.38 2.30
N ASN A 199 -21.69 -11.56 2.89
CA ASN A 199 -22.78 -12.47 2.55
C ASN A 199 -24.16 -11.89 2.94
N VAL A 200 -24.26 -11.16 4.05
CA VAL A 200 -25.50 -10.46 4.43
C VAL A 200 -25.80 -9.35 3.44
N MET A 201 -24.80 -8.54 3.08
CA MET A 201 -24.96 -7.47 2.09
C MET A 201 -25.49 -8.02 0.75
N LYS A 202 -24.89 -9.11 0.27
CA LYS A 202 -25.30 -9.81 -0.95
C LYS A 202 -26.73 -10.33 -0.88
N ASP A 203 -27.09 -11.01 0.22
CA ASP A 203 -28.44 -11.55 0.43
C ASP A 203 -29.51 -10.45 0.51
N MET A 204 -29.16 -9.28 1.07
CA MET A 204 -30.02 -8.09 1.04
C MET A 204 -30.13 -7.48 -0.36
N ALA A 205 -29.06 -7.50 -1.16
CA ALA A 205 -29.08 -7.07 -2.55
C ALA A 205 -30.01 -7.96 -3.40
N ASP A 206 -29.91 -9.28 -3.24
CA ASP A 206 -30.75 -10.27 -3.92
C ASP A 206 -32.25 -10.09 -3.59
N ARG A 207 -32.57 -9.65 -2.36
CA ARG A 207 -33.94 -9.33 -1.93
C ARG A 207 -34.42 -7.92 -2.29
N ASN A 208 -33.60 -7.10 -2.95
CA ASN A 208 -33.86 -5.68 -3.21
C ASN A 208 -34.12 -4.84 -1.95
N GLU A 209 -33.42 -5.16 -0.85
CA GLU A 209 -33.51 -4.45 0.43
C GLU A 209 -32.42 -3.38 0.59
N LEU A 210 -31.46 -3.32 -0.33
CA LEU A 210 -30.43 -2.28 -0.38
C LEU A 210 -30.90 -1.04 -1.16
N ASP A 211 -30.52 0.13 -0.67
CA ASP A 211 -30.64 1.38 -1.42
C ASP A 211 -29.73 1.37 -2.67
N GLN A 212 -29.99 2.24 -3.64
CA GLN A 212 -29.21 2.33 -4.88
C GLN A 212 -27.71 2.51 -4.63
N THR A 213 -27.33 3.31 -3.62
CA THR A 213 -25.91 3.50 -3.26
C THR A 213 -25.28 2.18 -2.81
N TYR A 214 -25.90 1.49 -1.86
CA TYR A 214 -25.37 0.23 -1.33
C TYR A 214 -25.43 -0.92 -2.34
N LEU A 215 -26.40 -0.90 -3.26
CA LEU A 215 -26.45 -1.86 -4.38
C LEU A 215 -25.30 -1.66 -5.36
N ALA A 216 -24.86 -0.42 -5.59
CA ALA A 216 -23.67 -0.15 -6.40
C ALA A 216 -22.40 -0.65 -5.71
N MET A 217 -22.26 -0.42 -4.39
CA MET A 217 -21.14 -0.92 -3.59
C MET A 217 -21.07 -2.45 -3.60
N GLU A 218 -22.20 -3.14 -3.50
CA GLU A 218 -22.27 -4.60 -3.57
C GLU A 218 -21.80 -5.12 -4.94
N ARG A 219 -22.28 -4.52 -6.04
CA ARG A 219 -21.88 -4.89 -7.41
C ARG A 219 -20.38 -4.68 -7.67
N GLU A 220 -19.76 -3.69 -7.05
CA GLU A 220 -18.31 -3.50 -7.12
C GLU A 220 -17.57 -4.54 -6.27
N ALA A 221 -18.10 -4.87 -5.11
CA ALA A 221 -17.58 -5.88 -4.20
C ALA A 221 -17.55 -7.28 -4.84
N GLU A 222 -18.51 -7.62 -5.71
CA GLU A 222 -18.48 -8.87 -6.49
C GLU A 222 -17.39 -8.91 -7.57
N LYS A 223 -17.01 -7.74 -8.12
CA LYS A 223 -16.06 -7.63 -9.23
C LYS A 223 -14.60 -7.52 -8.78
N SER A 224 -14.36 -7.11 -7.53
CA SER A 224 -13.01 -6.84 -7.03
C SER A 224 -12.80 -7.42 -5.64
N ILE A 225 -11.83 -8.34 -5.51
CA ILE A 225 -11.45 -8.92 -4.21
C ILE A 225 -11.02 -7.84 -3.19
N ALA A 226 -10.45 -6.74 -3.68
CA ALA A 226 -9.97 -5.63 -2.86
C ALA A 226 -11.14 -4.78 -2.29
N HIS A 227 -12.21 -4.57 -3.07
CA HIS A 227 -13.41 -3.85 -2.62
C HIS A 227 -14.39 -4.76 -1.86
N LYS A 228 -14.29 -6.09 -2.07
CA LYS A 228 -15.20 -7.08 -1.49
C LYS A 228 -15.43 -6.90 0.00
N TRP A 229 -14.34 -6.85 0.75
CA TRP A 229 -14.39 -6.74 2.21
C TRP A 229 -14.62 -5.31 2.67
N VAL A 230 -14.00 -4.35 2.00
CA VAL A 230 -14.07 -2.93 2.37
C VAL A 230 -15.50 -2.40 2.26
N ASN A 231 -16.17 -2.65 1.12
CA ASN A 231 -17.52 -2.18 0.87
C ASN A 231 -18.52 -2.81 1.86
N ALA A 232 -18.37 -4.09 2.17
CA ALA A 232 -19.22 -4.77 3.16
C ALA A 232 -19.02 -4.20 4.58
N VAL A 233 -17.78 -3.88 4.96
CA VAL A 233 -17.45 -3.29 6.26
C VAL A 233 -18.00 -1.88 6.41
N ILE A 234 -17.85 -1.04 5.38
CA ILE A 234 -18.37 0.34 5.36
C ILE A 234 -19.90 0.34 5.36
N TRP A 235 -20.51 -0.46 4.47
CA TRP A 235 -21.95 -0.61 4.41
C TRP A 235 -22.51 -0.98 5.78
N LYS A 236 -21.91 -1.97 6.45
CA LYS A 236 -22.39 -2.38 7.75
C LYS A 236 -22.21 -1.28 8.79
N PHE A 237 -21.09 -0.57 8.77
CA PHE A 237 -20.87 0.57 9.67
C PHE A 237 -21.96 1.63 9.51
N CYS A 238 -22.23 2.09 8.28
CA CYS A 238 -23.30 3.06 8.02
C CYS A 238 -24.71 2.50 8.32
N ASP A 239 -24.92 1.19 8.22
CA ASP A 239 -26.19 0.52 8.57
C ASP A 239 -26.43 0.50 10.08
N LEU A 240 -25.37 0.52 10.90
CA LEU A 240 -25.47 0.57 12.37
C LEU A 240 -25.54 2.00 12.90
N ASP A 241 -24.72 2.91 12.37
CA ASP A 241 -24.68 4.33 12.72
C ASP A 241 -26.01 5.00 12.33
N THR A 242 -26.97 5.07 13.25
CA THR A 242 -28.36 5.45 12.94
C THR A 242 -29.00 6.33 14.01
N HIS A 243 -28.50 6.32 15.26
CA HIS A 243 -29.17 6.97 16.38
C HIS A 243 -28.19 7.61 17.38
N PRO A 244 -27.64 8.80 17.08
CA PRO A 244 -27.74 9.58 15.84
C PRO A 244 -26.67 9.19 14.80
N HIS A 245 -26.85 9.60 13.53
CA HIS A 245 -25.77 9.53 12.52
C HIS A 245 -24.58 10.41 12.93
N ASP A 246 -23.64 9.87 13.69
CA ASP A 246 -22.52 10.62 14.29
C ASP A 246 -21.14 10.11 13.89
N ARG A 247 -21.08 9.17 12.92
CA ARG A 247 -19.85 8.51 12.44
C ARG A 247 -19.15 7.70 13.53
N SER A 248 -19.91 7.26 14.51
CA SER A 248 -19.51 6.30 15.52
C SER A 248 -20.63 5.29 15.72
N VAL A 249 -20.29 4.08 16.15
CA VAL A 249 -21.28 3.06 16.49
C VAL A 249 -21.19 2.84 17.99
N SER A 250 -22.25 3.22 18.70
CA SER A 250 -22.36 3.00 20.13
C SER A 250 -22.65 1.52 20.45
N ARG A 251 -22.45 1.11 21.71
CA ARG A 251 -22.85 -0.23 22.18
C ARG A 251 -24.32 -0.58 21.92
N HIS A 252 -25.21 0.41 21.88
CA HIS A 252 -26.64 0.17 21.60
C HIS A 252 -26.89 -0.09 20.11
N GLU A 253 -26.11 0.53 19.23
CA GLU A 253 -26.21 0.35 17.78
C GLU A 253 -25.59 -0.96 17.32
N LEU A 254 -24.66 -1.56 18.10
CA LEU A 254 -24.13 -2.90 17.83
C LEU A 254 -25.15 -4.04 18.03
N PHE A 255 -26.32 -3.75 18.61
CA PHE A 255 -27.32 -4.75 18.93
C PHE A 255 -27.70 -5.69 17.77
N PRO A 256 -27.94 -5.21 16.53
CA PRO A 256 -28.28 -6.07 15.39
C PRO A 256 -27.19 -7.07 14.99
N ILE A 257 -25.94 -6.87 15.44
CA ILE A 257 -24.84 -7.80 15.22
C ILE A 257 -24.69 -8.79 16.37
N ARG A 258 -24.99 -8.37 17.60
CA ARG A 258 -24.94 -9.25 18.79
C ARG A 258 -26.10 -10.24 18.84
N ALA A 259 -27.25 -9.83 18.35
CA ALA A 259 -28.52 -10.53 18.55
C ALA A 259 -28.79 -11.77 17.65
N PRO A 260 -28.26 -11.89 16.41
CA PRO A 260 -28.49 -13.07 15.56
C PRO A 260 -27.71 -14.31 16.03
N LEU A 261 -28.37 -15.47 16.03
CA LEU A 261 -27.75 -16.76 16.32
C LEU A 261 -26.89 -17.21 15.14
N MET A 262 -25.56 -17.22 15.31
CA MET A 262 -24.58 -17.54 14.26
C MET A 262 -23.45 -18.42 14.76
N ALA A 263 -22.70 -19.04 13.85
CA ALA A 263 -21.52 -19.82 14.19
C ALA A 263 -20.46 -18.95 14.90
N MET A 264 -19.93 -19.44 16.03
CA MET A 264 -18.98 -18.74 16.93
C MET A 264 -19.53 -17.46 17.60
N GLU A 265 -20.82 -17.46 17.93
CA GLU A 265 -21.49 -16.44 18.74
C GLU A 265 -20.77 -16.08 20.05
N HIS A 266 -20.07 -17.04 20.65
CA HIS A 266 -19.30 -16.83 21.88
C HIS A 266 -18.12 -15.88 21.71
N CYS A 267 -17.67 -15.66 20.47
CA CYS A 267 -16.59 -14.73 20.15
C CYS A 267 -17.08 -13.32 19.79
N ILE A 268 -18.37 -13.11 19.46
CA ILE A 268 -18.88 -11.80 18.99
C ILE A 268 -18.69 -10.73 20.08
N ALA A 269 -19.17 -10.98 21.29
CA ALA A 269 -19.07 -10.01 22.38
C ALA A 269 -17.61 -9.66 22.73
N PRO A 270 -16.72 -10.62 23.03
CA PRO A 270 -15.32 -10.29 23.33
C PRO A 270 -14.56 -9.67 22.14
N PHE A 271 -14.95 -10.00 20.90
CA PHE A 271 -14.41 -9.36 19.71
C PHE A 271 -14.81 -7.89 19.64
N LEU A 272 -16.10 -7.58 19.74
CA LEU A 272 -16.62 -6.20 19.68
C LEU A 272 -16.08 -5.35 20.83
N ASP A 273 -15.97 -5.91 22.03
CA ASP A 273 -15.34 -5.24 23.17
C ASP A 273 -13.85 -4.95 22.91
N GLY A 274 -13.16 -5.78 22.13
CA GLY A 274 -11.78 -5.56 21.70
C GLY A 274 -11.60 -4.55 20.55
N CYS A 275 -12.68 -4.23 19.82
CA CYS A 275 -12.63 -3.23 18.74
C CYS A 275 -12.58 -1.79 19.27
N ASP A 276 -13.05 -1.55 20.50
CA ASP A 276 -13.00 -0.26 21.19
C ASP A 276 -11.62 -0.05 21.83
N ALA A 277 -10.62 0.27 20.99
CA ALA A 277 -9.21 0.32 21.41
C ALA A 277 -8.90 1.46 22.41
N ASN A 278 -9.73 2.49 22.44
CA ASN A 278 -9.57 3.67 23.30
C ASN A 278 -10.50 3.64 24.54
N ASP A 279 -11.38 2.63 24.65
CA ASP A 279 -12.37 2.40 25.72
C ASP A 279 -13.31 3.60 25.94
N ASP A 280 -13.70 4.29 24.87
CA ASP A 280 -14.64 5.42 24.91
C ASP A 280 -16.11 4.99 24.73
N HIS A 281 -16.35 3.68 24.57
CA HIS A 281 -17.66 3.05 24.36
C HIS A 281 -18.31 3.35 23.01
N HIS A 282 -17.55 3.91 22.07
CA HIS A 282 -17.91 4.14 20.69
C HIS A 282 -16.89 3.47 19.77
N ILE A 283 -17.34 2.91 18.66
CA ILE A 283 -16.46 2.35 17.65
C ILE A 283 -16.49 3.27 16.43
N THR A 284 -15.36 3.87 16.09
CA THR A 284 -15.20 4.65 14.85
C THR A 284 -15.05 3.72 13.64
N LEU A 285 -15.26 4.25 12.42
CA LEU A 285 -15.04 3.46 11.20
C LEU A 285 -13.60 2.92 11.10
N LEU A 286 -12.63 3.66 11.63
CA LEU A 286 -11.22 3.27 11.66
C LEU A 286 -10.97 2.09 12.60
N GLU A 287 -11.51 2.17 13.83
CA GLU A 287 -11.46 1.07 14.80
C GLU A 287 -12.18 -0.16 14.27
N TRP A 288 -13.36 0.02 13.68
CA TRP A 288 -14.15 -1.05 13.05
C TRP A 288 -13.38 -1.75 11.92
N GLY A 289 -12.82 -0.97 10.99
CA GLY A 289 -12.04 -1.48 9.87
C GLY A 289 -10.77 -2.20 10.31
N SER A 290 -10.02 -1.62 11.27
CA SER A 290 -8.84 -2.23 11.86
C SER A 290 -9.19 -3.55 12.55
N CYS A 291 -10.26 -3.57 13.36
CA CYS A 291 -10.71 -4.75 14.09
C CYS A 291 -11.09 -5.90 13.16
N LEU A 292 -11.57 -5.60 11.95
CA LEU A 292 -11.90 -6.58 10.91
C LEU A 292 -10.72 -6.97 10.00
N GLY A 293 -9.50 -6.54 10.33
CA GLY A 293 -8.28 -6.88 9.62
C GLY A 293 -8.07 -6.09 8.32
N LEU A 294 -8.63 -4.88 8.22
CA LEU A 294 -8.42 -3.95 7.10
C LEU A 294 -7.40 -2.85 7.45
N GLU A 295 -6.48 -3.15 8.36
CA GLU A 295 -5.46 -2.23 8.86
C GLU A 295 -4.75 -1.50 7.72
N GLU A 296 -4.30 -2.20 6.68
CA GLU A 296 -3.54 -1.61 5.57
C GLU A 296 -4.31 -0.56 4.77
N VAL A 297 -5.64 -0.62 4.76
CA VAL A 297 -6.51 0.36 4.07
C VAL A 297 -6.69 1.60 4.95
N PHE A 298 -6.89 1.42 6.26
CA PHE A 298 -7.17 2.51 7.21
C PHE A 298 -5.92 3.04 7.94
N HIS A 299 -4.74 2.46 7.71
CA HIS A 299 -3.47 2.72 8.42
C HIS A 299 -3.00 4.16 8.29
N ASP A 300 -3.08 4.74 7.09
CA ASP A 300 -2.61 6.11 6.81
C ASP A 300 -3.41 7.18 7.59
N HIS A 301 -4.60 6.83 8.12
CA HIS A 301 -5.48 7.73 8.88
C HIS A 301 -5.32 7.58 10.40
N LEU A 302 -4.91 6.41 10.88
CA LEU A 302 -4.64 6.13 12.30
C LEU A 302 -3.33 6.81 12.77
N HIS A 303 -2.40 7.08 11.86
CA HIS A 303 -1.08 7.62 12.17
C HIS A 303 -0.67 8.73 11.18
N PRO A 304 -1.14 9.98 11.36
CA PRO A 304 -0.71 11.10 10.52
C PRO A 304 0.81 11.27 10.61
N GLY A 305 1.54 10.79 9.60
CA GLY A 305 3.00 10.80 9.51
C GLY A 305 3.68 9.46 9.24
N ARG A 306 2.97 8.32 9.29
CA ARG A 306 3.49 6.99 8.91
C ARG A 306 2.93 6.60 7.55
N LYS A 307 3.79 6.27 6.59
CA LYS A 307 3.37 5.79 5.27
C LYS A 307 2.99 4.31 5.39
N SER A 308 1.94 3.84 4.72
CA SER A 308 1.78 2.41 4.47
C SER A 308 2.92 1.89 3.57
N PRO A 309 3.45 0.68 3.80
CA PRO A 309 4.40 0.05 2.91
C PRO A 309 3.73 -0.18 1.54
N LYS A 310 4.42 0.21 0.47
CA LYS A 310 4.01 0.02 -0.91
C LYS A 310 4.92 -1.04 -1.51
N PRO A 311 4.37 -1.96 -2.33
CA PRO A 311 5.21 -2.82 -3.16
C PRO A 311 6.22 -1.96 -3.90
N PHE A 312 7.48 -2.36 -3.87
CA PHE A 312 8.48 -1.68 -4.68
C PHE A 312 8.19 -1.97 -6.16
N GLU A 313 7.57 -1.01 -6.83
CA GLU A 313 7.46 -0.99 -8.29
C GLU A 313 8.77 -0.39 -8.83
N PRO A 314 9.72 -1.20 -9.34
CA PRO A 314 10.86 -0.64 -10.03
C PRO A 314 10.33 0.19 -11.21
N GLU A 315 10.97 1.32 -11.50
CA GLU A 315 10.66 2.17 -12.66
C GLU A 315 11.10 1.47 -13.97
N GLU A 316 10.71 0.22 -14.16
CA GLU A 316 11.02 -0.56 -15.34
C GLU A 316 10.02 -0.18 -16.44
N GLU A 317 10.54 0.48 -17.48
CA GLU A 317 9.97 0.39 -18.82
C GLU A 317 9.75 -1.11 -19.12
N GLU A 318 8.57 -1.51 -19.63
CA GLU A 318 8.28 -2.90 -20.02
C GLU A 318 9.43 -3.45 -20.87
N MET A 319 10.34 -4.17 -20.22
CA MET A 319 11.58 -4.62 -20.84
C MET A 319 11.36 -6.01 -21.40
N GLN A 320 11.66 -6.18 -22.67
CA GLN A 320 11.49 -7.45 -23.36
C GLN A 320 12.37 -8.53 -22.73
N ASP A 321 11.85 -9.75 -22.60
CA ASP A 321 12.57 -10.90 -22.07
C ASP A 321 13.92 -11.12 -22.82
N GLY A 322 14.97 -11.45 -22.08
CA GLY A 322 16.35 -11.53 -22.59
C GLY A 322 17.08 -10.19 -22.78
N CYS A 323 16.52 -9.07 -22.31
CA CYS A 323 17.19 -7.76 -22.30
C CYS A 323 17.63 -7.33 -20.89
N ILE A 324 18.63 -6.46 -20.83
CA ILE A 324 19.03 -5.71 -19.64
C ILE A 324 19.04 -4.22 -19.93
N SER A 325 18.70 -3.40 -18.93
CA SER A 325 18.76 -1.95 -19.04
C SER A 325 20.22 -1.46 -19.12
N GLY A 326 20.43 -0.28 -19.69
CA GLY A 326 21.74 0.36 -19.69
C GLY A 326 22.31 0.55 -18.27
N LYS A 327 21.45 0.81 -17.27
CA LYS A 327 21.81 0.91 -15.85
C LYS A 327 22.32 -0.42 -15.29
N GLN A 328 21.62 -1.52 -15.55
CA GLN A 328 22.06 -2.86 -15.15
C GLN A 328 23.40 -3.22 -15.82
N PHE A 329 23.52 -2.97 -17.13
CA PHE A 329 24.77 -3.19 -17.86
C PHE A 329 25.94 -2.40 -17.26
N HIS A 330 25.76 -1.09 -17.02
CA HIS A 330 26.77 -0.25 -16.37
C HIS A 330 27.21 -0.83 -15.02
N ASN A 331 26.24 -1.24 -14.20
CA ASN A 331 26.55 -1.76 -12.87
C ASN A 331 27.25 -3.12 -12.92
N TYR A 332 26.89 -4.02 -13.83
CA TYR A 332 27.59 -5.29 -14.03
C TYR A 332 29.01 -5.07 -14.57
N PHE A 333 29.18 -4.13 -15.51
CA PHE A 333 30.50 -3.79 -16.04
C PHE A 333 31.47 -3.35 -14.94
N TYR A 334 30.99 -2.54 -13.99
CA TYR A 334 31.77 -2.03 -12.86
C TYR A 334 31.57 -2.82 -11.56
N ASP A 335 31.01 -4.02 -11.60
CA ASP A 335 30.84 -4.82 -10.38
C ASP A 335 32.20 -5.32 -9.85
N GLY A 336 32.27 -5.66 -8.57
CA GLY A 336 33.46 -6.22 -7.92
C GLY A 336 33.75 -5.68 -6.53
N SER A 337 34.35 -6.53 -5.69
CA SER A 337 34.68 -6.18 -4.30
C SER A 337 36.04 -5.53 -4.13
N HIS A 338 37.06 -6.00 -4.87
CA HIS A 338 38.45 -5.53 -4.76
C HIS A 338 38.94 -4.79 -6.00
N ALA A 339 38.55 -5.25 -7.18
CA ALA A 339 38.79 -4.65 -8.49
C ALA A 339 37.56 -4.89 -9.39
N PRO A 340 37.38 -4.12 -10.48
CA PRO A 340 36.32 -4.34 -11.44
C PRO A 340 36.39 -5.74 -12.05
N LEU A 341 35.28 -6.46 -12.08
CA LEU A 341 35.20 -7.80 -12.66
C LEU A 341 35.51 -7.79 -14.17
N ILE A 342 35.29 -6.69 -14.88
CA ILE A 342 35.62 -6.57 -16.31
C ILE A 342 37.12 -6.68 -16.63
N LEU A 343 37.99 -6.56 -15.62
CA LEU A 343 39.42 -6.84 -15.77
C LEU A 343 39.71 -8.35 -15.87
N ASN A 344 38.76 -9.21 -15.46
CA ASN A 344 38.84 -10.64 -15.69
C ASN A 344 38.47 -10.95 -17.16
N PRO A 345 39.38 -11.53 -17.95
CA PRO A 345 39.16 -11.77 -19.38
C PRO A 345 38.01 -12.74 -19.70
N VAL A 346 37.56 -13.52 -18.71
CA VAL A 346 36.43 -14.47 -18.86
C VAL A 346 35.18 -14.04 -18.07
N TYR A 347 35.12 -12.81 -17.58
CA TYR A 347 33.92 -12.34 -16.89
C TYR A 347 32.78 -12.01 -17.87
N MET A 348 33.03 -11.09 -18.80
CA MET A 348 32.02 -10.55 -19.69
C MET A 348 32.56 -10.45 -21.11
N LEU A 349 31.87 -11.07 -22.05
CA LEU A 349 32.09 -10.89 -23.49
C LEU A 349 31.06 -9.89 -24.01
N ILE A 350 31.52 -8.78 -24.60
CA ILE A 350 30.66 -7.74 -25.14
C ILE A 350 30.82 -7.72 -26.66
N ILE A 351 29.73 -7.89 -27.40
CA ILE A 351 29.72 -7.99 -28.86
C ILE A 351 28.95 -6.81 -29.45
N ASP A 352 29.65 -5.99 -30.23
CA ASP A 352 29.06 -4.92 -31.05
C ASP A 352 28.53 -5.53 -32.35
N CYS A 353 27.20 -5.48 -32.53
CA CYS A 353 26.50 -6.03 -33.69
C CYS A 353 26.23 -4.98 -34.79
N ARG A 354 26.79 -3.77 -34.69
CA ARG A 354 26.69 -2.72 -35.73
C ARG A 354 27.67 -2.97 -36.87
N ASP A 355 27.66 -2.11 -37.88
CA ASP A 355 28.64 -2.18 -38.96
C ASP A 355 30.03 -1.71 -38.51
N GLU A 356 31.05 -2.04 -39.30
CA GLU A 356 32.45 -1.73 -39.01
C GLU A 356 32.71 -0.22 -38.92
N GLU A 357 32.02 0.57 -39.74
CA GLU A 357 32.19 2.03 -39.72
C GLU A 357 31.67 2.60 -38.40
N ASP A 358 30.51 2.14 -37.93
CA ASP A 358 29.95 2.50 -36.63
C ASP A 358 30.86 2.10 -35.46
N TYR A 359 31.39 0.88 -35.47
CA TYR A 359 32.33 0.41 -34.46
C TYR A 359 33.58 1.29 -34.39
N ASN A 360 34.16 1.62 -35.55
CA ASN A 360 35.35 2.45 -35.67
C ASN A 360 35.09 3.93 -35.31
N ARG A 361 33.86 4.41 -35.49
CA ARG A 361 33.44 5.74 -35.00
C ARG A 361 33.39 5.81 -33.47
N GLY A 362 33.14 4.68 -32.82
CA GLY A 362 33.24 4.51 -31.38
C GLY A 362 32.35 3.38 -30.89
N HIS A 363 32.80 2.66 -29.87
CA HIS A 363 32.16 1.47 -29.32
C HIS A 363 32.23 1.47 -27.79
N ILE A 364 31.45 0.60 -27.16
CA ILE A 364 31.49 0.40 -25.70
C ILE A 364 32.86 -0.18 -25.31
N LEU A 365 33.45 0.29 -24.20
CA LEU A 365 34.72 -0.22 -23.67
C LEU A 365 34.75 -1.74 -23.67
N THR A 366 35.84 -2.32 -24.17
CA THR A 366 36.09 -3.78 -24.25
C THR A 366 35.19 -4.56 -25.22
N ALA A 367 34.32 -3.89 -25.98
CA ALA A 367 33.50 -4.53 -27.00
C ALA A 367 34.32 -4.99 -28.21
N HIS A 368 33.99 -6.18 -28.70
CA HIS A 368 34.52 -6.75 -29.94
C HIS A 368 33.48 -6.63 -31.04
N TRP A 369 33.91 -6.28 -32.25
CA TRP A 369 33.02 -6.23 -33.40
C TRP A 369 32.63 -7.64 -33.87
N PHE A 370 31.35 -7.90 -34.07
CA PHE A 370 30.84 -9.27 -34.29
C PHE A 370 31.51 -9.99 -35.48
N ALA A 371 31.82 -9.28 -36.58
CA ALA A 371 32.40 -9.88 -37.78
C ALA A 371 33.94 -10.02 -37.70
N SER A 372 34.59 -9.37 -36.74
CA SER A 372 35.99 -9.64 -36.39
C SER A 372 36.14 -10.89 -35.52
N GLN A 373 35.04 -11.35 -34.92
CA GLN A 373 35.01 -12.53 -34.07
C GLN A 373 34.48 -13.71 -34.89
N ASP A 374 35.29 -14.76 -35.06
CA ASP A 374 34.78 -16.02 -35.60
C ASP A 374 33.89 -16.68 -34.54
N LEU A 375 32.63 -16.25 -34.42
CA LEU A 375 31.63 -16.87 -33.56
C LEU A 375 31.29 -18.31 -34.00
N HIS A 376 31.77 -18.71 -35.18
CA HIS A 376 31.75 -20.07 -35.70
C HIS A 376 33.08 -20.82 -35.52
N ASP A 377 34.10 -20.21 -34.91
CA ASP A 377 35.35 -20.89 -34.57
C ASP A 377 35.06 -21.96 -33.51
N PRO A 378 35.30 -23.26 -33.80
CA PRO A 378 35.16 -24.33 -32.82
C PRO A 378 36.08 -24.17 -31.60
N SER A 379 37.08 -23.29 -31.67
CA SER A 379 38.03 -22.99 -30.59
C SER A 379 37.52 -21.93 -29.59
N LEU A 380 36.50 -21.15 -29.95
CA LEU A 380 35.90 -20.14 -29.08
C LEU A 380 34.96 -20.81 -28.07
N ASP A 381 35.48 -21.13 -26.88
CA ASP A 381 34.67 -21.64 -25.78
C ASP A 381 33.85 -20.51 -25.15
N LEU A 382 32.62 -20.31 -25.65
CA LEU A 382 31.67 -19.34 -25.09
C LEU A 382 31.28 -19.70 -23.64
N GLY A 383 31.41 -20.97 -23.23
CA GLY A 383 31.09 -21.43 -21.89
C GLY A 383 32.08 -20.98 -20.81
N GLN A 384 33.22 -20.39 -21.19
CA GLN A 384 34.17 -19.83 -20.24
C GLN A 384 33.70 -18.50 -19.65
N TYR A 385 32.83 -17.77 -20.37
CA TYR A 385 32.36 -16.45 -19.95
C TYR A 385 31.26 -16.55 -18.90
N SER A 386 31.22 -15.61 -17.95
CA SER A 386 30.12 -15.53 -16.98
C SER A 386 28.90 -14.79 -17.53
N LEU A 387 29.11 -13.86 -18.46
CA LEU A 387 28.09 -13.04 -19.11
C LEU A 387 28.45 -12.82 -20.59
N ILE A 388 27.45 -12.90 -21.47
CA ILE A 388 27.58 -12.54 -22.89
C ILE A 388 26.57 -11.43 -23.18
N ILE A 389 27.07 -10.28 -23.61
CA ILE A 389 26.29 -9.07 -23.84
C ILE A 389 26.33 -8.71 -25.32
N LEU A 390 25.15 -8.48 -25.91
CA LEU A 390 25.00 -8.04 -27.29
C LEU A 390 24.41 -6.63 -27.33
N TYR A 391 24.82 -5.82 -28.30
CA TYR A 391 24.14 -4.57 -28.59
C TYR A 391 24.19 -4.21 -30.07
N ASN A 392 23.16 -3.51 -30.53
CA ASN A 392 23.13 -2.82 -31.83
C ASN A 392 23.06 -1.30 -31.58
N GLN A 393 22.68 -0.52 -32.59
CA GLN A 393 22.61 0.93 -32.46
C GLN A 393 21.54 1.42 -31.45
N ASP A 394 20.31 0.92 -31.54
CA ASP A 394 19.16 1.52 -30.81
C ASP A 394 18.45 0.59 -29.81
N GLY A 395 18.91 -0.66 -29.67
CA GLY A 395 18.45 -1.66 -28.67
C GLY A 395 16.97 -2.03 -28.69
N SER A 396 16.20 -1.51 -29.65
CA SER A 396 14.75 -1.66 -29.82
C SER A 396 14.44 -2.43 -31.11
N ALA A 397 15.26 -3.43 -31.40
CA ALA A 397 15.08 -4.20 -32.62
C ALA A 397 13.81 -5.08 -32.47
N PRO A 398 12.82 -5.01 -33.36
CA PRO A 398 11.63 -5.84 -33.28
C PRO A 398 12.02 -7.33 -33.25
N PRO A 399 11.19 -8.22 -32.64
CA PRO A 399 11.42 -9.66 -32.64
C PRO A 399 11.61 -10.16 -34.09
N GLY A 400 12.86 -10.49 -34.46
CA GLY A 400 13.21 -10.86 -35.84
C GLY A 400 14.39 -10.10 -36.47
N ALA A 401 14.89 -9.03 -35.83
CA ALA A 401 16.14 -8.41 -36.24
C ALA A 401 17.35 -9.36 -36.11
N SER A 402 18.42 -9.11 -36.86
CA SER A 402 19.63 -9.95 -36.91
C SER A 402 20.25 -10.22 -35.53
N ILE A 403 20.14 -9.29 -34.59
CA ILE A 403 20.65 -9.46 -33.22
C ILE A 403 19.90 -10.54 -32.43
N TRP A 404 18.59 -10.69 -32.61
CA TRP A 404 17.79 -11.75 -31.98
C TRP A 404 18.11 -13.12 -32.59
N GLN A 405 18.40 -13.16 -33.89
CA GLN A 405 18.87 -14.38 -34.56
C GLN A 405 20.24 -14.80 -34.03
N LEU A 406 21.13 -13.83 -33.82
CA LEU A 406 22.45 -14.06 -33.23
C LEU A 406 22.33 -14.57 -31.79
N GLN A 407 21.50 -13.93 -30.96
CA GLN A 407 21.24 -14.37 -29.58
C GLN A 407 20.78 -15.83 -29.56
N ARG A 408 19.78 -16.20 -30.37
CA ARG A 408 19.30 -17.59 -30.47
C ARG A 408 20.38 -18.55 -30.94
N THR A 409 21.15 -18.17 -31.96
CA THR A 409 22.24 -18.99 -32.49
C THR A 409 23.30 -19.24 -31.41
N LEU A 410 23.66 -18.21 -30.66
CA LEU A 410 24.61 -18.30 -29.56
C LEU A 410 24.05 -19.16 -28.41
N THR A 411 22.77 -19.05 -28.07
CA THR A 411 22.09 -19.93 -27.11
C THR A 411 22.13 -21.40 -27.54
N ASP A 412 21.88 -21.69 -28.82
CA ASP A 412 21.89 -23.06 -29.36
C ASP A 412 23.31 -23.67 -29.36
N THR A 413 24.35 -22.85 -29.52
CA THR A 413 25.75 -23.27 -29.45
C THR A 413 26.30 -23.32 -28.01
N GLY A 414 25.79 -22.48 -27.12
CA GLY A 414 26.24 -22.30 -25.74
C GLY A 414 25.42 -23.16 -24.79
N LYS A 415 25.95 -24.32 -24.39
CA LYS A 415 25.19 -25.31 -23.60
C LYS A 415 24.71 -24.87 -22.20
N LYS A 416 24.89 -23.62 -21.73
CA LYS A 416 24.51 -23.17 -20.37
C LYS A 416 24.25 -21.66 -20.15
N LEU A 417 24.49 -20.76 -21.11
CA LEU A 417 24.38 -19.31 -20.88
C LEU A 417 23.58 -18.64 -21.99
N GLU A 418 22.52 -17.93 -21.61
CA GLU A 418 21.73 -17.11 -22.52
C GLU A 418 22.37 -15.73 -22.66
N PRO A 419 22.80 -15.32 -23.87
CA PRO A 419 23.27 -13.96 -24.10
C PRO A 419 22.14 -12.95 -23.86
N VAL A 420 22.46 -11.79 -23.32
CA VAL A 420 21.48 -10.71 -23.07
C VAL A 420 21.74 -9.50 -23.96
N ILE A 421 20.69 -8.78 -24.32
CA ILE A 421 20.76 -7.60 -25.18
C ILE A 421 20.67 -6.33 -24.33
N ILE A 422 21.50 -5.32 -24.62
CA ILE A 422 21.36 -3.99 -24.00
C ILE A 422 20.16 -3.26 -24.59
N TYR A 423 19.14 -3.02 -23.77
CA TYR A 423 18.00 -2.19 -24.14
C TYR A 423 18.45 -0.74 -24.39
N GLY A 424 17.97 -0.15 -25.49
CA GLY A 424 18.42 1.17 -25.98
C GLY A 424 19.77 1.16 -26.73
N GLY A 425 20.50 0.05 -26.75
CA GLY A 425 21.68 -0.17 -27.59
C GLY A 425 22.84 0.80 -27.33
N PHE A 426 23.71 0.96 -28.33
CA PHE A 426 24.83 1.90 -28.28
C PHE A 426 24.37 3.33 -28.03
N ALA A 427 23.30 3.79 -28.69
CA ALA A 427 22.78 5.14 -28.55
C ALA A 427 22.38 5.45 -27.11
N GLY A 428 21.70 4.51 -26.44
CA GLY A 428 21.34 4.61 -25.03
C GLY A 428 22.56 4.70 -24.11
N ILE A 429 23.55 3.84 -24.31
CA ILE A 429 24.80 3.84 -23.51
C ILE A 429 25.60 5.12 -23.78
N ALA A 430 25.78 5.53 -25.02
CA ALA A 430 26.52 6.74 -25.37
C ALA A 430 25.87 8.02 -24.81
N LYS A 431 24.54 8.03 -24.71
CA LYS A 431 23.78 9.14 -24.11
C LYS A 431 23.90 9.18 -22.58
N ASN A 432 23.69 8.04 -21.92
CA ASN A 432 23.56 7.98 -20.47
C ASN A 432 24.91 7.74 -19.74
N PHE A 433 25.85 7.07 -20.41
CA PHE A 433 27.17 6.68 -19.90
C PHE A 433 28.28 6.99 -20.94
N PRO A 434 28.46 8.27 -21.35
CA PRO A 434 29.39 8.63 -22.41
C PRO A 434 30.85 8.25 -22.11
N TYR A 435 31.22 8.14 -20.83
CA TYR A 435 32.54 7.69 -20.37
C TYR A 435 32.82 6.20 -20.63
N MET A 436 31.81 5.41 -21.02
CA MET A 436 31.97 4.02 -21.44
C MET A 436 32.26 3.88 -22.94
N ILE A 437 32.36 4.99 -23.69
CA ILE A 437 32.58 4.95 -25.13
C ILE A 437 34.04 5.25 -25.46
N THR A 438 34.62 4.41 -26.32
CA THR A 438 36.02 4.54 -26.78
C THR A 438 36.12 4.34 -28.29
N LYS A 439 37.27 4.70 -28.85
CA LYS A 439 37.69 4.37 -30.22
C LYS A 439 38.91 3.43 -30.25
N LEU A 440 39.40 3.05 -29.07
CA LEU A 440 40.60 2.24 -28.89
C LEU A 440 40.19 0.81 -28.57
N GLU A 441 40.71 -0.14 -29.34
CA GLU A 441 40.72 -1.53 -28.94
C GLU A 441 41.72 -1.69 -27.79
N LEU A 442 41.23 -2.04 -26.60
CA LEU A 442 42.07 -2.16 -25.39
C LEU A 442 42.47 -3.61 -25.15
N THR A 443 43.77 -3.86 -25.00
CA THR A 443 44.26 -5.16 -24.51
C THR A 443 43.88 -5.37 -23.05
N VAL A 444 43.95 -6.61 -22.55
CA VAL A 444 43.66 -6.91 -21.14
C VAL A 444 44.55 -6.11 -20.19
N GLU A 445 45.81 -5.91 -20.56
CA GLU A 445 46.79 -5.13 -19.79
C GLU A 445 46.46 -3.64 -19.79
N GLU A 446 45.98 -3.11 -20.92
CA GLU A 446 45.63 -1.69 -21.06
C GLU A 446 44.37 -1.32 -20.28
N ARG A 447 43.39 -2.23 -20.18
CA ARG A 447 42.11 -2.03 -19.47
C ARG A 447 42.32 -1.48 -18.06
N ALA A 448 43.25 -2.04 -17.29
CA ALA A 448 43.48 -1.65 -15.90
C ALA A 448 43.99 -0.20 -15.73
N SER A 449 44.61 0.36 -16.77
CA SER A 449 45.16 1.72 -16.74
C SER A 449 44.25 2.78 -17.38
N GLN A 450 43.33 2.35 -18.24
CA GLN A 450 42.49 3.25 -19.04
C GLN A 450 41.02 3.26 -18.61
N ILE A 451 40.58 2.31 -17.78
CA ILE A 451 39.20 2.22 -17.32
C ILE A 451 39.09 2.71 -15.88
N ASP A 452 38.46 3.87 -15.69
CA ASP A 452 38.04 4.34 -14.36
C ASP A 452 36.93 3.44 -13.81
N TRP A 453 36.99 3.14 -12.51
CA TRP A 453 36.02 2.27 -11.85
C TRP A 453 34.86 3.07 -11.23
N TYR A 454 33.74 3.18 -11.94
CA TYR A 454 32.59 3.97 -11.49
C TYR A 454 31.74 3.26 -10.40
N PRO A 455 31.07 4.02 -9.51
CA PRO A 455 30.13 3.47 -8.53
C PRO A 455 28.85 2.95 -9.18
N SER A 456 28.12 2.06 -8.49
CA SER A 456 26.83 1.55 -8.96
C SER A 456 25.76 2.65 -8.96
N VAL A 457 25.00 2.75 -10.04
CA VAL A 457 23.83 3.64 -10.15
C VAL A 457 22.65 2.97 -9.48
N ILE A 458 22.06 3.64 -8.48
CA ILE A 458 20.89 3.13 -7.75
C ILE A 458 19.61 3.80 -8.24
N VAL A 459 19.65 5.13 -8.34
CA VAL A 459 18.59 5.94 -8.94
C VAL A 459 19.22 6.80 -10.03
N ASP A 460 18.64 6.75 -11.22
CA ASP A 460 19.23 7.36 -12.40
C ASP A 460 19.54 8.84 -12.17
N ASN A 461 20.75 9.23 -12.56
CA ASN A 461 21.28 10.59 -12.47
C ASN A 461 21.32 11.24 -11.07
N THR A 462 20.96 10.54 -9.98
CA THR A 462 20.71 11.19 -8.68
C THR A 462 21.34 10.46 -7.50
N LEU A 463 21.34 9.12 -7.46
CA LEU A 463 21.86 8.35 -6.32
C LEU A 463 22.81 7.23 -6.77
N TYR A 464 24.01 7.23 -6.18
CA TYR A 464 25.08 6.27 -6.47
C TYR A 464 25.54 5.58 -5.19
N LEU A 465 25.88 4.28 -5.29
CA LEU A 465 26.47 3.48 -4.23
C LEU A 465 27.89 3.05 -4.62
N GLY A 466 28.88 3.44 -3.83
CA GLY A 466 30.28 3.23 -4.17
C GLY A 466 31.23 2.94 -3.02
N ARG A 467 32.51 2.95 -3.38
CA ARG A 467 33.66 2.72 -2.51
C ARG A 467 34.37 4.02 -2.15
N SER A 468 35.30 3.93 -1.20
CA SER A 468 36.11 5.08 -0.76
C SER A 468 37.00 5.59 -1.89
N ASP A 469 37.76 4.74 -2.56
CA ASP A 469 38.62 5.12 -3.69
C ASP A 469 37.87 5.84 -4.81
N GLN A 470 36.64 5.42 -5.11
CA GLN A 470 35.77 6.07 -6.10
C GLN A 470 35.37 7.48 -5.66
N ALA A 471 34.99 7.67 -4.39
CA ALA A 471 34.67 8.98 -3.82
C ALA A 471 35.87 9.92 -3.73
N ARG A 472 37.10 9.37 -3.72
CA ARG A 472 38.37 10.12 -3.74
C ARG A 472 38.88 10.43 -5.16
N ASN A 473 38.24 9.91 -6.20
CA ASN A 473 38.66 10.09 -7.59
C ASN A 473 37.97 11.33 -8.20
N ARG A 474 38.77 12.35 -8.54
CA ARG A 474 38.28 13.61 -9.11
C ARG A 474 37.55 13.38 -10.44
N THR A 475 38.11 12.54 -11.32
CA THR A 475 37.53 12.21 -12.63
C THR A 475 36.14 11.64 -12.48
N ILE A 476 35.95 10.69 -11.54
CA ILE A 476 34.64 10.08 -11.28
C ILE A 476 33.64 11.12 -10.76
N VAL A 477 34.05 11.92 -9.77
CA VAL A 477 33.20 12.96 -9.15
C VAL A 477 32.75 14.00 -10.19
N GLU A 478 33.65 14.48 -11.04
CA GLU A 478 33.33 15.45 -12.09
C GLU A 478 32.48 14.82 -13.20
N THR A 479 32.82 13.62 -13.67
CA THR A 479 32.13 12.94 -14.77
C THR A 479 30.68 12.61 -14.42
N LEU A 480 30.45 12.15 -13.19
CA LEU A 480 29.10 11.87 -12.70
C LEU A 480 28.37 13.13 -12.22
N GLY A 481 29.07 14.26 -12.08
CA GLY A 481 28.51 15.51 -11.54
C GLY A 481 28.11 15.39 -10.07
N ILE A 482 28.87 14.64 -9.27
CA ILE A 482 28.58 14.45 -7.85
C ILE A 482 28.69 15.78 -7.10
N THR A 483 27.61 16.15 -6.41
CA THR A 483 27.51 17.39 -5.63
C THR A 483 27.59 17.14 -4.12
N HIS A 484 27.18 15.95 -3.70
CA HIS A 484 27.08 15.55 -2.30
C HIS A 484 27.67 14.17 -2.10
N VAL A 485 28.43 13.98 -1.02
CA VAL A 485 29.02 12.70 -0.63
C VAL A 485 28.59 12.35 0.78
N ILE A 486 27.93 11.20 0.93
CA ILE A 486 27.67 10.59 2.24
C ILE A 486 28.83 9.64 2.56
N ASN A 487 29.69 10.04 3.49
CA ASN A 487 30.89 9.32 3.85
C ASN A 487 30.68 8.54 5.17
N LEU A 488 30.67 7.22 5.07
CA LEU A 488 30.49 6.31 6.22
C LEU A 488 31.82 5.74 6.74
N THR A 489 32.95 6.24 6.24
CA THR A 489 34.28 5.80 6.67
C THR A 489 34.75 6.57 7.91
N SER A 490 35.77 6.05 8.58
CA SER A 490 36.37 6.68 9.75
C SER A 490 37.11 7.98 9.45
N ASN A 491 37.35 8.29 8.17
CA ASN A 491 38.11 9.47 7.74
C ASN A 491 37.16 10.54 7.16
N PRO A 492 36.87 11.63 7.89
CA PRO A 492 35.95 12.67 7.44
C PRO A 492 36.59 13.71 6.49
N GLU A 493 37.70 13.37 5.81
CA GLU A 493 38.37 14.26 4.87
C GLU A 493 37.41 14.83 3.81
N GLN A 494 37.35 16.17 3.73
CA GLN A 494 36.74 16.88 2.62
C GLN A 494 37.79 17.05 1.53
N ILE A 495 37.63 16.30 0.44
CA ILE A 495 38.68 16.15 -0.58
C ILE A 495 38.53 17.22 -1.66
N PHE A 496 37.30 17.48 -2.06
CA PHE A 496 36.97 18.43 -3.12
C PHE A 496 36.17 19.61 -2.55
N PRO A 497 36.65 20.85 -2.69
CA PRO A 497 36.01 22.02 -2.07
C PRO A 497 34.64 22.36 -2.67
N ASP A 498 34.37 21.90 -3.89
CA ASP A 498 33.13 22.05 -4.64
C ASP A 498 32.06 20.99 -4.31
N VAL A 499 32.38 20.04 -3.43
CA VAL A 499 31.49 18.94 -3.03
C VAL A 499 31.10 19.07 -1.56
N THR A 500 29.81 18.88 -1.26
CA THR A 500 29.32 18.86 0.12
C THR A 500 29.49 17.47 0.73
N TYR A 501 30.27 17.35 1.80
CA TYR A 501 30.48 16.08 2.51
C TYR A 501 29.65 16.00 3.78
N LEU A 502 28.92 14.90 3.93
CA LEU A 502 28.19 14.54 5.15
C LEU A 502 28.80 13.26 5.72
N CYS A 503 29.54 13.41 6.82
CA CYS A 503 30.36 12.33 7.38
C CYS A 503 29.68 11.70 8.60
N TYR A 504 29.43 10.40 8.52
CA TYR A 504 28.83 9.60 9.60
C TYR A 504 29.77 8.42 9.91
N PRO A 505 30.87 8.65 10.66
CA PRO A 505 31.92 7.65 10.89
C PRO A 505 31.41 6.53 11.80
N VAL A 506 31.05 5.39 11.21
CA VAL A 506 30.38 4.30 11.93
C VAL A 506 31.31 3.63 12.95
N THR A 507 32.62 3.61 12.70
CA THR A 507 33.63 3.01 13.60
C THR A 507 33.89 3.79 14.89
N ASN A 508 33.42 5.04 15.00
CA ASN A 508 33.72 5.95 16.12
C ASN A 508 32.48 6.30 16.95
N SER A 509 31.29 5.83 16.58
CA SER A 509 30.11 5.95 17.44
C SER A 509 30.29 4.98 18.62
N LYS A 510 29.89 5.38 19.83
CA LYS A 510 30.10 4.58 21.05
C LYS A 510 29.46 3.18 20.98
N ASP A 511 28.54 2.97 20.04
CA ASP A 511 27.75 1.74 19.88
C ASP A 511 27.80 1.14 18.45
N GLY A 512 28.51 1.77 17.49
CA GLY A 512 28.60 1.26 16.11
C GLY A 512 27.33 1.41 15.25
N THR A 513 26.31 2.11 15.74
CA THR A 513 24.95 2.12 15.18
C THR A 513 24.71 3.16 14.08
N LEU A 514 23.96 2.80 13.03
CA LEU A 514 23.42 3.73 12.02
C LEU A 514 21.96 4.13 12.28
N LEU A 515 21.26 3.42 13.16
CA LEU A 515 19.83 3.57 13.42
C LEU A 515 19.43 5.03 13.68
N HIS A 516 20.17 5.72 14.56
CA HIS A 516 19.88 7.10 14.94
C HIS A 516 20.12 8.11 13.79
N TYR A 517 20.93 7.73 12.80
CA TYR A 517 21.26 8.60 11.67
C TYR A 517 20.34 8.39 10.46
N PHE A 518 19.62 7.28 10.34
CA PHE A 518 18.82 6.99 9.13
C PHE A 518 17.86 8.12 8.78
N SER A 519 17.05 8.59 9.74
CA SER A 519 16.10 9.68 9.49
C SER A 519 16.77 10.98 9.02
N GLU A 520 17.94 11.31 9.58
CA GLU A 520 18.69 12.49 9.17
C GLU A 520 19.30 12.30 7.78
N ILE A 521 20.01 11.19 7.56
CA ILE A 521 20.68 10.87 6.29
C ILE A 521 19.65 10.84 5.15
N CYS A 522 18.50 10.21 5.35
CA CYS A 522 17.45 10.15 4.34
C CYS A 522 16.97 11.54 3.94
N LYS A 523 16.71 12.43 4.91
CA LYS A 523 16.33 13.84 4.65
C LYS A 523 17.44 14.62 3.94
N ARG A 524 18.70 14.35 4.24
CA ARG A 524 19.84 14.99 3.57
C ARG A 524 19.97 14.54 2.12
N ILE A 525 19.85 13.24 1.85
CA ILE A 525 19.85 12.68 0.49
C ILE A 525 18.68 13.27 -0.30
N GLU A 526 17.46 13.25 0.26
CA GLU A 526 16.28 13.79 -0.40
C GLU A 526 16.40 15.30 -0.66
N GLY A 527 16.86 16.08 0.32
CA GLY A 527 17.09 17.51 0.15
C GLY A 527 18.13 17.84 -0.93
N ALA A 528 19.20 17.07 -1.02
CA ALA A 528 20.21 17.21 -2.07
C ALA A 528 19.64 16.92 -3.46
N ILE A 529 18.91 15.80 -3.61
CA ILE A 529 18.29 15.39 -4.88
C ILE A 529 17.22 16.42 -5.31
N ASN A 530 16.36 16.87 -4.39
CA ASN A 530 15.33 17.87 -4.66
C ASN A 530 15.91 19.23 -5.07
N SER A 531 17.16 19.51 -4.70
CA SER A 531 17.90 20.71 -5.12
C SER A 531 18.60 20.54 -6.49
N GLY A 532 18.33 19.44 -7.21
CA GLY A 532 18.98 19.08 -8.47
C GLY A 532 20.39 18.50 -8.29
N GLY A 533 20.76 18.15 -7.06
CA GLY A 533 22.06 17.56 -6.73
C GLY A 533 22.12 16.07 -7.04
N ARG A 534 23.35 15.57 -7.13
CA ARG A 534 23.69 14.14 -7.26
C ARG A 534 24.49 13.68 -6.06
N VAL A 535 24.11 12.53 -5.52
CA VAL A 535 24.58 12.02 -4.22
C VAL A 535 25.34 10.71 -4.41
N LEU A 536 26.58 10.65 -3.92
CA LEU A 536 27.35 9.42 -3.79
C LEU A 536 27.37 8.97 -2.33
N VAL A 537 26.77 7.81 -2.05
CA VAL A 537 26.87 7.13 -0.75
C VAL A 537 28.02 6.13 -0.81
N HIS A 538 28.96 6.20 0.13
CA HIS A 538 30.06 5.25 0.16
C HIS A 538 30.47 4.83 1.58
N CYS A 539 31.02 3.62 1.66
CA CYS A 539 31.86 3.20 2.76
C CYS A 539 33.24 2.77 2.20
N ASN A 540 33.97 1.88 2.87
CA ASN A 540 35.24 1.40 2.33
C ASN A 540 35.04 0.64 1.01
N ASN A 541 34.13 -0.35 1.01
CA ASN A 541 33.90 -1.25 -0.13
C ASN A 541 32.51 -1.10 -0.79
N GLY A 542 31.63 -0.25 -0.26
CA GLY A 542 30.26 -0.12 -0.77
C GLY A 542 29.42 -1.40 -0.66
N VAL A 543 29.75 -2.27 0.31
CA VAL A 543 29.14 -3.59 0.51
C VAL A 543 28.19 -3.60 1.71
N ASN A 544 28.61 -2.98 2.81
CA ASN A 544 27.96 -3.12 4.11
C ASN A 544 27.25 -1.80 4.50
N ALA A 545 27.82 -0.95 5.37
CA ALA A 545 27.21 0.31 5.82
C ALA A 545 26.66 1.22 4.69
N GLY A 546 27.38 1.33 3.56
CA GLY A 546 26.92 2.10 2.39
C GLY A 546 25.64 1.54 1.78
N ALA A 547 25.55 0.21 1.63
CA ALA A 547 24.35 -0.45 1.17
C ALA A 547 23.20 -0.26 2.16
N THR A 548 23.46 -0.39 3.48
CA THR A 548 22.48 -0.14 4.54
C THR A 548 21.85 1.25 4.43
N VAL A 549 22.66 2.30 4.23
CA VAL A 549 22.15 3.67 4.09
C VAL A 549 21.33 3.86 2.81
N VAL A 550 21.72 3.23 1.71
CA VAL A 550 20.95 3.28 0.47
C VAL A 550 19.60 2.56 0.64
N ILE A 551 19.59 1.38 1.28
CA ILE A 551 18.37 0.62 1.57
C ILE A 551 17.42 1.45 2.44
N SER A 552 17.91 2.05 3.53
CA SER A 552 17.06 2.89 4.39
C SER A 552 16.50 4.11 3.66
N TYR A 553 17.27 4.72 2.76
CA TYR A 553 16.78 5.81 1.92
C TYR A 553 15.67 5.36 0.97
N LEU A 554 15.81 4.20 0.32
CA LEU A 554 14.77 3.65 -0.56
C LEU A 554 13.49 3.31 0.21
N MET A 555 13.61 2.72 1.41
CA MET A 555 12.48 2.51 2.31
C MET A 555 11.77 3.83 2.64
N TYR A 556 12.53 4.87 2.98
CA TYR A 556 11.99 6.19 3.31
C TYR A 556 11.29 6.87 2.12
N GLN A 557 11.93 6.84 0.95
CA GLN A 557 11.49 7.57 -0.24
C GLN A 557 10.35 6.84 -0.97
N LYS A 558 10.49 5.54 -1.24
CA LYS A 558 9.48 4.71 -1.91
C LYS A 558 8.41 4.17 -0.97
N ALA A 559 8.60 4.29 0.35
CA ALA A 559 7.75 3.66 1.35
C ALA A 559 7.69 2.14 1.18
N CYS A 560 8.81 1.48 0.94
CA CYS A 560 8.88 0.02 0.73
C CYS A 560 9.50 -0.68 1.94
N THR A 561 9.33 -2.01 2.02
CA THR A 561 9.89 -2.85 3.10
C THR A 561 11.42 -2.94 3.02
N VAL A 562 12.04 -3.44 4.10
CA VAL A 562 13.48 -3.76 4.08
C VAL A 562 13.79 -4.78 3.00
N GLU A 563 12.94 -5.80 2.88
CA GLU A 563 13.07 -6.88 1.89
C GLU A 563 13.12 -6.33 0.46
N ASP A 564 12.10 -5.55 0.08
CA ASP A 564 11.98 -4.96 -1.24
C ASP A 564 13.19 -4.07 -1.59
N ALA A 565 13.53 -3.15 -0.69
CA ALA A 565 14.66 -2.25 -0.88
C ALA A 565 15.98 -3.02 -0.95
N HIS A 566 16.16 -4.06 -0.13
CA HIS A 566 17.35 -4.90 -0.15
C HIS A 566 17.48 -5.64 -1.48
N TYR A 567 16.43 -6.33 -1.94
CA TYR A 567 16.46 -7.06 -3.21
C TYR A 567 16.68 -6.14 -4.41
N TYR A 568 16.08 -4.94 -4.42
CA TYR A 568 16.32 -3.95 -5.46
C TYR A 568 17.80 -3.56 -5.53
N VAL A 569 18.42 -3.20 -4.41
CA VAL A 569 19.84 -2.83 -4.38
C VAL A 569 20.72 -4.04 -4.70
N LYS A 570 20.35 -5.24 -4.27
CA LYS A 570 21.06 -6.51 -4.55
C LYS A 570 21.06 -6.82 -6.05
N ALA A 571 19.95 -6.62 -6.74
CA ALA A 571 19.84 -6.81 -8.19
C ALA A 571 20.76 -5.83 -8.97
N LEU A 572 20.91 -4.60 -8.47
CA LEU A 572 21.77 -3.58 -9.06
C LEU A 572 23.24 -3.69 -8.65
N ARG A 573 23.55 -4.30 -7.50
CA ARG A 573 24.90 -4.49 -6.97
C ARG A 573 24.97 -5.82 -6.20
N PRO A 574 25.22 -6.96 -6.88
CA PRO A 574 25.15 -8.29 -6.26
C PRO A 574 26.06 -8.51 -5.05
N ILE A 575 27.14 -7.73 -4.94
CA ILE A 575 28.09 -7.83 -3.83
C ILE A 575 27.62 -7.19 -2.52
N ILE A 576 26.47 -6.49 -2.47
CA ILE A 576 26.01 -5.95 -1.19
C ILE A 576 25.77 -7.08 -0.18
N GLN A 577 26.13 -6.81 1.06
CA GLN A 577 25.93 -7.73 2.17
C GLN A 577 25.94 -6.92 3.48
N PRO A 578 24.82 -6.22 3.79
CA PRO A 578 24.63 -5.68 5.13
C PRO A 578 24.80 -6.79 6.16
N ASN A 579 25.52 -6.53 7.25
CA ASN A 579 25.65 -7.52 8.32
C ASN A 579 24.34 -7.66 9.12
N GLU A 580 24.22 -8.75 9.89
CA GLU A 580 23.06 -9.02 10.75
C GLU A 580 22.70 -7.83 11.67
N HIS A 581 23.71 -7.12 12.20
CA HIS A 581 23.49 -5.95 13.03
C HIS A 581 22.76 -4.83 12.27
N TYR A 582 23.21 -4.48 11.07
CA TYR A 582 22.52 -3.46 10.26
C TYR A 582 21.17 -3.92 9.73
N LEU A 583 20.98 -5.22 9.44
CA LEU A 583 19.66 -5.75 9.08
C LEU A 583 18.66 -5.58 10.25
N LYS A 584 19.10 -5.79 11.50
CA LYS A 584 18.30 -5.49 12.69
C LYS A 584 17.97 -4.00 12.79
N GLU A 585 18.93 -3.12 12.54
CA GLU A 585 18.69 -1.67 12.54
C GLU A 585 17.72 -1.24 11.43
N LEU A 586 17.81 -1.84 10.24
CA LEU A 586 16.86 -1.61 9.15
C LEU A 586 15.45 -2.09 9.53
N SER A 587 15.32 -3.24 10.19
CA SER A 587 14.05 -3.73 10.73
C SER A 587 13.48 -2.82 11.82
N GLU A 588 14.31 -2.24 12.68
CA GLU A 588 13.88 -1.22 13.64
C GLU A 588 13.45 0.09 12.95
N PHE A 589 14.14 0.46 11.88
CA PHE A 589 13.76 1.61 11.06
C PHE A 589 12.45 1.37 10.31
N GLU A 590 12.21 0.17 9.81
CA GLU A 590 10.93 -0.25 9.22
C GLU A 590 9.77 -0.08 10.21
N ALA A 591 9.96 -0.52 11.46
CA ALA A 591 8.98 -0.29 12.52
C ALA A 591 8.79 1.19 12.84
N ALA A 592 9.84 2.01 12.77
CA ALA A 592 9.72 3.45 12.94
C ALA A 592 8.95 4.13 11.79
N LEU A 593 9.14 3.66 10.55
CA LEU A 593 8.46 4.19 9.36
C LEU A 593 7.00 3.75 9.29
N PHE A 594 6.72 2.48 9.59
CA PHE A 594 5.46 1.82 9.29
C PHE A 594 4.69 1.36 10.54
N GLY A 595 5.22 1.57 11.74
CA GLY A 595 4.58 1.21 13.01
C GLY A 595 4.72 -0.28 13.41
N ARG A 596 5.18 -1.15 12.51
CA ARG A 596 5.41 -2.57 12.75
C ARG A 596 6.63 -3.09 11.97
N LYS A 597 7.23 -4.18 12.43
CA LYS A 597 8.24 -4.93 11.66
C LYS A 597 7.49 -5.85 10.71
N ILE A 598 7.81 -5.78 9.42
CA ILE A 598 7.14 -6.52 8.35
C ILE A 598 8.11 -7.55 7.79
N THR A 599 9.35 -7.13 7.55
CA THR A 599 10.40 -7.99 7.02
C THR A 599 10.98 -8.86 8.13
N SER A 600 11.01 -10.17 7.91
CA SER A 600 11.84 -11.09 8.68
C SER A 600 13.30 -10.96 8.23
N ILE A 601 14.19 -10.64 9.17
CA ILE A 601 15.63 -10.50 8.86
C ILE A 601 16.29 -11.83 8.48
N ASP A 602 15.70 -12.95 8.90
CA ASP A 602 16.22 -14.28 8.59
C ASP A 602 16.17 -14.56 7.09
N ASP A 603 15.18 -14.00 6.37
CA ASP A 603 15.03 -14.19 4.93
C ASP A 603 16.09 -13.43 4.11
N LEU A 604 16.80 -12.48 4.73
CA LEU A 604 17.81 -11.64 4.07
C LEU A 604 19.26 -12.04 4.39
N TRP A 605 19.47 -12.86 5.43
CA TRP A 605 20.80 -13.18 5.95
C TRP A 605 21.44 -14.43 5.30
N PHE A 606 20.66 -15.22 4.54
CA PHE A 606 21.10 -16.49 3.95
C PHE A 606 21.35 -16.44 2.44
#